data_AF-A0A076F1Y2-F1
#
_entry.id   AF-A0A076F1Y2-F1
#
_cell.length_a   1.000
_cell.length_b   1.000
_cell.length_c   1.000
_cell.angle_alpha   90.00
_cell.angle_beta   90.00
_cell.angle_gamma   90.00
#
_symmetry.space_group_name_H-M   'P 1'
#
loop_
_entity.id
_entity.type
_entity.pdbx_description
1 polymer ?
#
loop_
_entity_poly.entity_id
_entity_poly.type
_entity_poly.pdbx_seq_one_letter_code
_entity_poly.pdbx_strand_id
1 'polypeptide(L)'
;MTSVLYPRLLDRAARELHQQYTHSSLEQLQDRAAFTHRSAVFAATGGRRVTEDELQDLRDRIVKAAENAGFPGEGRRADRANFDLEVAQLLHERSGLVAAEASVRSIWAFFALVLLPDVSYWRYPSPPLDRVIGTDITRHVWGRLWWRAHLLTLPQQVEPYRLLDAFGEAAFDQIFARRRSLGGSRALVRALAETWPNIERGGVNDRQLLRDVLKRLLRTSVIVEFEALDEDELRRQVAEAVAETVAVLAEDAPPSGRRHAQND
;
A
#
# COMPACT_ATOMS: atom_id res chain seq x y z
N MET A 1 -18.34 16.35 -3.41
CA MET A 1 -18.80 14.96 -3.14
C MET A 1 -18.90 14.76 -1.64
N THR A 2 -20.02 14.21 -1.17
CA THR A 2 -20.21 13.85 0.24
C THR A 2 -19.44 12.56 0.53
N SER A 3 -18.58 12.55 1.55
CA SER A 3 -17.76 11.37 1.91
C SER A 3 -18.63 10.15 2.21
N VAL A 4 -18.19 8.94 1.83
CA VAL A 4 -18.84 7.69 2.27
C VAL A 4 -18.31 7.31 3.66
N LEU A 5 -19.22 6.95 4.57
CA LEU A 5 -18.90 6.44 5.90
C LEU A 5 -18.98 4.92 5.91
N TYR A 6 -17.91 4.28 6.37
CA TYR A 6 -17.86 2.83 6.53
C TYR A 6 -18.06 2.41 8.00
N PRO A 7 -18.50 1.16 8.23
CA PRO A 7 -18.56 0.58 9.56
C PRO A 7 -17.17 0.56 10.22
N ARG A 8 -17.12 0.92 11.49
CA ARG A 8 -15.94 0.96 12.35
C ARG A 8 -16.07 -0.17 13.36
N LEU A 9 -15.35 -1.26 13.14
CA LEU A 9 -15.36 -2.39 14.05
C LEU A 9 -14.61 -2.05 15.34
N LEU A 10 -15.28 -2.21 16.49
CA LEU A 10 -14.68 -1.94 17.80
C LEU A 10 -13.52 -2.91 18.10
N ASP A 11 -12.46 -2.40 18.72
CA ASP A 11 -11.18 -3.11 18.93
C ASP A 11 -11.33 -4.47 19.64
N ARG A 12 -12.19 -4.55 20.68
CA ARG A 12 -12.47 -5.81 21.37
C ARG A 12 -13.03 -6.87 20.42
N ALA A 13 -14.03 -6.52 19.61
CA ALA A 13 -14.62 -7.44 18.65
C ALA A 13 -13.63 -7.85 17.55
N ALA A 14 -12.80 -6.90 17.09
CA ALA A 14 -11.74 -7.21 16.13
C ALA A 14 -10.74 -8.24 16.67
N ARG A 15 -10.32 -8.13 17.94
CA ARG A 15 -9.43 -9.10 18.58
C ARG A 15 -10.09 -10.47 18.74
N GLU A 16 -11.35 -10.50 19.17
CA GLU A 16 -12.13 -11.73 19.34
C GLU A 16 -12.28 -12.47 17.99
N LEU A 17 -12.62 -11.76 16.90
CA LEU A 17 -12.71 -12.34 15.56
C LEU A 17 -11.37 -12.87 15.08
N HIS A 18 -10.29 -12.09 15.22
CA HIS A 18 -8.95 -12.55 14.81
C HIS A 18 -8.56 -13.85 15.51
N GLN A 19 -8.77 -13.96 16.83
CA GLN A 19 -8.45 -15.17 17.60
C GLN A 19 -9.21 -16.39 17.09
N GLN A 20 -10.49 -16.22 16.72
CA GLN A 20 -11.29 -17.29 16.13
C GLN A 20 -10.77 -17.67 14.73
N TYR A 21 -10.40 -16.68 13.92
CA TYR A 21 -10.06 -16.87 12.52
C TYR A 21 -8.70 -17.51 12.31
N THR A 22 -7.74 -17.30 13.23
CA THR A 22 -6.44 -17.99 13.22
C THR A 22 -6.56 -19.52 13.22
N HIS A 23 -7.68 -20.06 13.69
CA HIS A 23 -7.93 -21.50 13.77
C HIS A 23 -8.97 -21.99 12.75
N SER A 24 -9.38 -21.16 11.80
CA SER A 24 -10.45 -21.46 10.83
C SER A 24 -9.87 -21.80 9.46
N SER A 25 -10.53 -22.69 8.72
CA SER A 25 -10.21 -22.95 7.31
C SER A 25 -10.65 -21.77 6.43
N LEU A 26 -10.12 -21.68 5.20
CA LEU A 26 -10.56 -20.66 4.23
C LEU A 26 -12.05 -20.78 3.91
N GLU A 27 -12.58 -21.99 3.78
CA GLU A 27 -14.02 -22.25 3.58
C GLU A 27 -14.85 -21.69 4.74
N GLN A 28 -14.45 -21.97 5.98
CA GLN A 28 -15.13 -21.40 7.16
C GLN A 28 -15.04 -19.87 7.22
N LEU A 29 -13.98 -19.28 6.69
CA LEU A 29 -13.84 -17.83 6.59
C LEU A 29 -14.71 -17.24 5.48
N GLN A 30 -14.90 -17.95 4.36
CA GLN A 30 -15.83 -17.56 3.30
C GLN A 30 -17.26 -17.49 3.85
N ASP A 31 -17.68 -18.51 4.61
CA ASP A 31 -18.99 -18.56 5.27
C ASP A 31 -19.21 -17.47 6.33
N ARG A 32 -18.11 -16.91 6.87
CA ARG A 32 -18.14 -15.86 7.90
C ARG A 32 -18.09 -14.45 7.33
N ALA A 33 -17.86 -14.29 6.02
CA ALA A 33 -17.91 -12.98 5.41
C ALA A 33 -19.31 -12.38 5.54
N ALA A 34 -19.37 -11.10 5.92
CA ALA A 34 -20.62 -10.40 6.18
C ALA A 34 -20.52 -8.92 5.84
N PHE A 35 -21.67 -8.24 5.76
CA PHE A 35 -21.77 -6.81 5.45
C PHE A 35 -22.08 -5.95 6.68
N THR A 36 -22.37 -6.59 7.82
CA THR A 36 -22.65 -5.92 9.09
C THR A 36 -22.05 -6.69 10.25
N HIS A 37 -21.84 -6.00 11.37
CA HIS A 37 -21.44 -6.64 12.62
C HIS A 37 -22.02 -5.84 13.80
N ARG A 38 -22.54 -6.53 14.82
CA ARG A 38 -23.21 -5.90 15.98
C ARG A 38 -22.35 -4.88 16.72
N SER A 39 -21.03 -5.09 16.71
CA SER A 39 -20.04 -4.22 17.35
C SER A 39 -19.40 -3.24 16.38
N ALA A 40 -19.98 -3.01 15.20
CA ALA A 40 -19.53 -1.98 14.27
C ALA A 40 -20.41 -0.73 14.39
N VAL A 41 -19.78 0.44 14.39
CA VAL A 41 -20.46 1.73 14.49
C VAL A 41 -20.10 2.62 13.31
N PHE A 42 -20.90 3.64 13.01
CA PHE A 42 -20.55 4.66 12.03
C PHE A 42 -20.04 5.93 12.73
N ALA A 43 -19.39 6.82 11.98
CA ALA A 43 -19.17 8.19 12.46
C ALA A 43 -20.53 8.82 12.84
N ALA A 44 -20.55 9.64 13.90
CA ALA A 44 -21.77 10.26 14.39
C ALA A 44 -22.32 11.34 13.44
N THR A 45 -21.45 11.96 12.65
CA THR A 45 -21.79 13.07 11.76
C THR A 45 -21.00 13.03 10.46
N GLY A 46 -21.55 13.67 9.44
CA GLY A 46 -20.94 13.79 8.11
C GLY A 46 -21.25 12.61 7.20
N GLY A 47 -21.05 12.80 5.90
CA GLY A 47 -21.08 11.72 4.92
C GLY A 47 -22.41 11.00 4.72
N ARG A 48 -22.41 10.03 3.80
CA ARG A 48 -23.48 9.03 3.62
C ARG A 48 -22.95 7.68 4.05
N ARG A 49 -23.72 6.89 4.81
CA ARG A 49 -23.33 5.52 5.14
C ARG A 49 -23.29 4.66 3.87
N VAL A 50 -22.25 3.83 3.76
CA VAL A 50 -22.18 2.78 2.74
C VAL A 50 -23.39 1.84 2.89
N THR A 51 -23.98 1.40 1.79
CA THR A 51 -25.05 0.41 1.80
C THR A 51 -24.50 -1.02 1.79
N GLU A 52 -25.33 -2.01 2.13
CA GLU A 52 -24.93 -3.42 2.00
C GLU A 52 -24.66 -3.79 0.53
N ASP A 53 -25.45 -3.28 -0.41
CA ASP A 53 -25.23 -3.49 -1.85
C ASP A 53 -23.87 -2.95 -2.32
N GLU A 54 -23.44 -1.79 -1.82
CA GLU A 54 -22.12 -1.22 -2.11
C GLU A 54 -20.98 -2.05 -1.50
N LEU A 55 -21.20 -2.63 -0.31
CA LEU A 55 -20.25 -3.53 0.31
C LEU A 55 -20.16 -4.87 -0.43
N GLN A 56 -21.30 -5.40 -0.89
CA GLN A 56 -21.38 -6.61 -1.71
C GLN A 56 -20.65 -6.42 -3.05
N ASP A 57 -20.96 -5.36 -3.81
CA ASP A 57 -20.26 -5.08 -5.09
C ASP A 57 -18.75 -4.92 -4.89
N LEU A 58 -18.33 -4.22 -3.82
CA LEU A 58 -16.91 -4.08 -3.49
C LEU A 58 -16.27 -5.43 -3.18
N ARG A 59 -16.93 -6.28 -2.38
CA ARG A 59 -16.45 -7.62 -2.04
C ARG A 59 -16.34 -8.47 -3.28
N ASP A 60 -17.37 -8.54 -4.11
CA ASP A 60 -17.42 -9.40 -5.30
C ASP A 60 -16.28 -9.09 -6.25
N ARG A 61 -15.98 -7.80 -6.46
CA ARG A 61 -14.84 -7.40 -7.30
C ARG A 61 -13.49 -7.77 -6.69
N ILE A 62 -13.31 -7.62 -5.37
CA ILE A 62 -12.06 -8.00 -4.70
C ILE A 62 -11.88 -9.51 -4.72
N VAL A 63 -12.94 -10.28 -4.47
CA VAL A 63 -12.91 -11.74 -4.56
C VAL A 63 -12.60 -12.14 -6.00
N LYS A 64 -13.17 -11.46 -7.00
CA LYS A 64 -12.85 -11.74 -8.41
C LYS A 64 -11.38 -11.49 -8.75
N ALA A 65 -10.81 -10.39 -8.27
CA ALA A 65 -9.38 -10.13 -8.39
C ALA A 65 -8.55 -11.22 -7.70
N ALA A 66 -9.01 -11.69 -6.53
CA ALA A 66 -8.34 -12.75 -5.77
C ALA A 66 -8.37 -14.09 -6.53
N GLU A 67 -9.50 -14.46 -7.13
CA GLU A 67 -9.64 -15.66 -7.97
C GLU A 67 -8.65 -15.64 -9.15
N ASN A 68 -8.58 -14.51 -9.85
CA ASN A 68 -7.61 -14.31 -10.94
C ASN A 68 -6.16 -14.47 -10.46
N ALA A 69 -5.92 -14.22 -9.18
CA ALA A 69 -4.63 -14.37 -8.51
C ALA A 69 -4.44 -15.71 -7.78
N GLY A 70 -5.34 -16.67 -7.96
CA GLY A 70 -5.21 -18.05 -7.48
C GLY A 70 -6.01 -18.39 -6.22
N PHE A 71 -6.84 -17.50 -5.69
CA PHE A 71 -7.78 -17.83 -4.61
C PHE A 71 -8.79 -18.91 -5.05
N PRO A 72 -9.16 -19.88 -4.20
CA PRO A 72 -8.72 -20.09 -2.81
C PRO A 72 -7.42 -20.92 -2.67
N GLY A 73 -6.82 -21.38 -3.77
CA GLY A 73 -5.57 -22.15 -3.79
C GLY A 73 -4.30 -21.29 -3.70
N GLU A 74 -3.17 -21.86 -4.13
CA GLU A 74 -1.92 -21.12 -4.21
C GLU A 74 -1.72 -20.52 -5.61
N GLY A 75 -1.73 -19.19 -5.71
CA GLY A 75 -1.33 -18.47 -6.92
C GLY A 75 0.18 -18.23 -7.01
N ARG A 76 0.65 -17.85 -8.21
CA ARG A 76 2.07 -17.50 -8.40
C ARG A 76 2.35 -16.14 -7.75
N ARG A 77 3.61 -15.91 -7.38
CA ARG A 77 4.04 -14.63 -6.78
C ARG A 77 3.72 -13.41 -7.65
N ALA A 78 3.86 -13.53 -8.97
CA ALA A 78 3.53 -12.45 -9.91
C ALA A 78 2.03 -12.11 -9.87
N ASP A 79 1.16 -13.12 -9.77
CA ASP A 79 -0.29 -12.93 -9.73
C ASP A 79 -0.71 -12.19 -8.44
N ARG A 80 -0.01 -12.42 -7.33
CA ARG A 80 -0.22 -11.68 -6.07
C ARG A 80 0.19 -10.20 -6.15
N ALA A 81 1.24 -9.88 -6.91
CA ALA A 81 1.65 -8.48 -7.09
C ALA A 81 0.63 -7.71 -7.94
N ASN A 82 0.12 -8.35 -9.01
CA ASN A 82 -0.94 -7.79 -9.85
C ASN A 82 -2.24 -7.60 -9.06
N PHE A 83 -2.59 -8.57 -8.21
CA PHE A 83 -3.72 -8.45 -7.28
C PHE A 83 -3.61 -7.20 -6.40
N ASP A 84 -2.45 -6.94 -5.80
CA ASP A 84 -2.26 -5.78 -4.92
C ASP A 84 -2.43 -4.45 -5.68
N LEU A 85 -1.99 -4.38 -6.94
CA LEU A 85 -2.17 -3.20 -7.80
C LEU A 85 -3.64 -2.99 -8.18
N GLU A 86 -4.30 -4.05 -8.65
CA GLU A 86 -5.72 -4.05 -9.03
C GLU A 86 -6.60 -3.63 -7.85
N VAL A 87 -6.39 -4.23 -6.68
CA VAL A 87 -7.17 -3.92 -5.48
C VAL A 87 -6.83 -2.54 -4.92
N ALA A 88 -5.59 -2.05 -5.05
CA ALA A 88 -5.26 -0.68 -4.67
C ALA A 88 -6.08 0.34 -5.46
N GLN A 89 -6.12 0.20 -6.79
CA GLN A 89 -6.95 1.03 -7.65
C GLN A 89 -8.42 0.91 -7.29
N LEU A 90 -8.94 -0.32 -7.21
CA LEU A 90 -10.34 -0.59 -6.96
C LEU A 90 -10.82 -0.02 -5.62
N LEU A 91 -10.06 -0.21 -4.54
CA LEU A 91 -10.37 0.35 -3.24
C LEU A 91 -10.43 1.88 -3.28
N HIS A 92 -9.48 2.53 -3.94
CA HIS A 92 -9.45 3.99 -3.99
C HIS A 92 -10.56 4.56 -4.89
N GLU A 93 -10.82 3.93 -6.03
CA GLU A 93 -11.83 4.37 -6.99
C GLU A 93 -13.26 4.16 -6.48
N ARG A 94 -13.55 3.02 -5.86
CA ARG A 94 -14.92 2.59 -5.55
C ARG A 94 -15.36 2.90 -4.13
N SER A 95 -14.43 3.00 -3.18
CA SER A 95 -14.86 3.16 -1.78
C SER A 95 -15.47 4.53 -1.49
N GLY A 96 -15.12 5.58 -2.24
CA GLY A 96 -15.54 6.94 -1.89
C GLY A 96 -15.01 7.44 -0.53
N LEU A 97 -14.02 6.74 0.03
CA LEU A 97 -13.30 7.17 1.22
C LEU A 97 -12.50 8.43 0.91
N VAL A 98 -12.55 9.39 1.82
CA VAL A 98 -11.58 10.49 1.86
C VAL A 98 -10.40 10.11 2.76
N ALA A 99 -9.27 10.80 2.63
CA ALA A 99 -8.07 10.54 3.45
C ALA A 99 -8.35 10.54 4.97
N ALA A 100 -9.28 11.38 5.43
CA ALA A 100 -9.70 11.42 6.83
C ALA A 100 -10.36 10.11 7.27
N GLU A 101 -11.35 9.60 6.52
CA GLU A 101 -11.97 8.30 6.82
C GLU A 101 -10.98 7.15 6.65
N ALA A 102 -10.19 7.15 5.57
CA ALA A 102 -9.14 6.14 5.34
C ALA A 102 -8.02 6.13 6.39
N SER A 103 -7.94 7.14 7.26
CA SER A 103 -7.02 7.12 8.41
C SER A 103 -7.57 6.35 9.62
N VAL A 104 -8.87 6.02 9.62
CA VAL A 104 -9.57 5.37 10.74
C VAL A 104 -9.33 3.86 10.71
N ARG A 105 -8.50 3.38 11.64
CA ARG A 105 -8.07 1.96 11.75
C ARG A 105 -9.23 0.96 11.79
N SER A 106 -10.29 1.27 12.53
CA SER A 106 -11.43 0.38 12.72
C SER A 106 -12.24 0.12 11.45
N ILE A 107 -12.13 0.97 10.42
CA ILE A 107 -12.70 0.70 9.09
C ILE A 107 -11.92 -0.45 8.45
N TRP A 108 -10.59 -0.39 8.51
CA TRP A 108 -9.74 -1.43 7.94
C TRP A 108 -9.85 -2.76 8.67
N ALA A 109 -10.04 -2.72 10.00
CA ALA A 109 -10.38 -3.92 10.77
C ALA A 109 -11.72 -4.54 10.34
N PHE A 110 -12.73 -3.72 10.05
CA PHE A 110 -13.99 -4.20 9.47
C PHE A 110 -13.76 -4.86 8.10
N PHE A 111 -12.95 -4.26 7.23
CA PHE A 111 -12.59 -4.88 5.95
C PHE A 111 -11.90 -6.24 6.15
N ALA A 112 -10.91 -6.32 7.02
CA ALA A 112 -10.10 -7.53 7.19
C ALA A 112 -10.82 -8.67 7.91
N LEU A 113 -11.75 -8.36 8.82
CA LEU A 113 -12.34 -9.33 9.74
C LEU A 113 -13.85 -9.52 9.58
N VAL A 114 -14.52 -8.72 8.76
CA VAL A 114 -15.97 -8.86 8.51
C VAL A 114 -16.24 -8.96 7.02
N LEU A 115 -15.76 -7.98 6.24
CA LEU A 115 -16.06 -7.93 4.81
C LEU A 115 -15.27 -8.96 3.99
N LEU A 116 -13.98 -9.15 4.27
CA LEU A 116 -13.03 -9.96 3.49
C LEU A 116 -12.18 -10.91 4.35
N PRO A 117 -12.75 -11.63 5.34
CA PRO A 117 -11.95 -12.48 6.22
C PRO A 117 -11.22 -13.59 5.49
N ASP A 118 -11.88 -14.22 4.54
CA ASP A 118 -11.33 -15.23 3.63
C ASP A 118 -10.14 -14.71 2.82
N VAL A 119 -10.32 -13.61 2.07
CA VAL A 119 -9.25 -13.07 1.22
C VAL A 119 -8.09 -12.54 2.07
N SER A 120 -8.38 -11.99 3.26
CA SER A 120 -7.34 -11.48 4.17
C SER A 120 -6.40 -12.59 4.64
N TYR A 121 -6.95 -13.73 5.06
CA TYR A 121 -6.20 -14.87 5.58
C TYR A 121 -5.63 -15.75 4.48
N TRP A 122 -6.19 -15.71 3.26
CA TRP A 122 -5.54 -16.30 2.07
C TRP A 122 -4.27 -15.54 1.69
N ARG A 123 -4.32 -14.20 1.65
CA ARG A 123 -3.14 -13.37 1.31
C ARG A 123 -2.01 -13.54 2.32
N TYR A 124 -2.38 -13.59 3.60
CA TYR A 124 -1.45 -13.73 4.70
C TYR A 124 -1.92 -14.87 5.60
N PRO A 125 -1.48 -16.12 5.34
CA PRO A 125 -1.76 -17.24 6.24
C PRO A 125 -1.24 -16.91 7.63
N SER A 126 -2.12 -16.97 8.64
CA SER A 126 -1.81 -16.59 10.03
C SER A 126 -1.20 -15.19 10.17
N PRO A 127 -1.95 -14.13 9.79
CA PRO A 127 -1.42 -12.78 9.86
C PRO A 127 -1.18 -12.38 11.33
N PRO A 128 -0.14 -11.59 11.62
CA PRO A 128 -0.02 -10.97 12.94
C PRO A 128 -1.17 -9.98 13.16
N LEU A 129 -1.55 -9.77 14.41
CA LEU A 129 -2.73 -8.97 14.78
C LEU A 129 -2.71 -7.54 14.22
N ASP A 130 -1.53 -6.93 14.15
CA ASP A 130 -1.35 -5.57 13.63
C ASP A 130 -1.74 -5.45 12.15
N ARG A 131 -1.52 -6.51 11.36
CA ARG A 131 -1.83 -6.58 9.93
C ARG A 131 -3.33 -6.57 9.64
N VAL A 132 -4.19 -6.93 10.60
CA VAL A 132 -5.66 -6.94 10.43
C VAL A 132 -6.42 -5.93 11.29
N ILE A 133 -5.86 -5.45 12.42
CA ILE A 133 -6.50 -4.41 13.25
C ILE A 133 -6.07 -3.01 12.80
N GLY A 134 -4.89 -2.90 12.18
CA GLY A 134 -4.40 -1.66 11.59
C GLY A 134 -3.76 -0.73 12.62
N THR A 135 -3.20 -1.25 13.71
CA THR A 135 -2.39 -0.48 14.66
C THR A 135 -1.30 0.32 13.94
N ASP A 136 -0.76 -0.26 12.87
CA ASP A 136 0.06 0.39 11.87
C ASP A 136 -0.58 0.24 10.47
N ILE A 137 -1.16 1.33 9.95
CA ILE A 137 -1.81 1.34 8.63
C ILE A 137 -0.84 1.02 7.49
N THR A 138 0.46 1.24 7.68
CA THR A 138 1.48 0.99 6.65
C THR A 138 1.70 -0.48 6.37
N ARG A 139 1.28 -1.35 7.30
CA ARG A 139 1.39 -2.81 7.18
C ARG A 139 0.03 -3.50 7.07
N HIS A 140 -1.07 -2.77 7.21
CA HIS A 140 -2.40 -3.35 7.19
C HIS A 140 -2.72 -3.97 5.83
N VAL A 141 -3.34 -5.16 5.84
CA VAL A 141 -3.65 -5.98 4.64
C VAL A 141 -4.36 -5.18 3.54
N TRP A 142 -5.38 -4.38 3.87
CA TRP A 142 -6.13 -3.55 2.92
C TRP A 142 -5.74 -2.08 2.91
N GLY A 143 -5.71 -1.43 4.07
CA GLY A 143 -5.45 0.01 4.18
C GLY A 143 -4.19 0.51 3.48
N ARG A 144 -3.09 -0.27 3.49
CA ARG A 144 -1.88 0.10 2.76
C ARG A 144 -2.10 0.22 1.24
N LEU A 145 -2.99 -0.60 0.67
CA LEU A 145 -3.30 -0.60 -0.77
C LEU A 145 -4.09 0.66 -1.15
N TRP A 146 -5.08 1.02 -0.34
CA TRP A 146 -5.82 2.27 -0.53
C TRP A 146 -4.88 3.47 -0.45
N TRP A 147 -3.98 3.51 0.55
CA TRP A 147 -3.02 4.60 0.69
C TRP A 147 -2.00 4.65 -0.45
N ARG A 148 -1.58 3.50 -0.98
CA ARG A 148 -0.76 3.43 -2.19
C ARG A 148 -1.42 4.13 -3.36
N ALA A 149 -2.68 3.78 -3.65
CA ALA A 149 -3.44 4.45 -4.71
C ALA A 149 -3.67 5.93 -4.41
N HIS A 150 -3.99 6.30 -3.17
CA HIS A 150 -4.22 7.70 -2.81
C HIS A 150 -2.98 8.60 -2.98
N LEU A 151 -1.80 8.07 -2.64
CA LEU A 151 -0.53 8.78 -2.77
C LEU A 151 -0.08 8.90 -4.23
N LEU A 152 -0.33 7.85 -5.04
CA LEU A 152 0.16 7.77 -6.42
C LEU A 152 -0.84 8.23 -7.48
N THR A 153 -2.13 8.35 -7.15
CA THR A 153 -3.16 8.78 -8.12
C THR A 153 -2.89 10.20 -8.62
N LEU A 154 -3.21 10.50 -9.88
CA LEU A 154 -3.14 11.81 -10.54
C LEU A 154 -4.54 12.22 -11.00
N PRO A 155 -5.39 12.82 -10.13
CA PRO A 155 -6.83 12.94 -10.38
C PRO A 155 -7.22 13.74 -11.63
N GLN A 156 -6.34 14.63 -12.11
CA GLN A 156 -6.58 15.49 -13.28
C GLN A 156 -6.08 14.89 -14.60
N GLN A 157 -5.51 13.68 -14.59
CA GLN A 157 -4.93 13.02 -15.77
C GLN A 157 -5.88 12.01 -16.39
N VAL A 158 -5.70 11.71 -17.69
CA VAL A 158 -6.50 10.70 -18.43
C VAL A 158 -6.35 9.32 -17.82
N GLU A 159 -5.15 8.99 -17.35
CA GLU A 159 -4.81 7.75 -16.66
C GLU A 159 -4.43 8.05 -15.20
N PRO A 160 -5.42 8.21 -14.29
CA PRO A 160 -5.15 8.65 -12.92
C PRO A 160 -4.27 7.70 -12.13
N TYR A 161 -4.19 6.42 -12.50
CA TYR A 161 -3.47 5.40 -11.74
C TYR A 161 -2.15 4.97 -12.40
N ARG A 162 -1.66 5.68 -13.42
CA ARG A 162 -0.43 5.33 -14.17
C ARG A 162 0.85 5.20 -13.34
N LEU A 163 0.87 5.72 -12.10
CA LEU A 163 2.03 5.63 -11.21
C LEU A 163 1.94 4.48 -10.20
N LEU A 164 0.86 3.69 -10.22
CA LEU A 164 0.65 2.63 -9.23
C LEU A 164 1.74 1.56 -9.25
N ASP A 165 2.26 1.23 -10.43
CA ASP A 165 3.27 0.19 -10.67
C ASP A 165 4.72 0.70 -10.64
N ALA A 166 4.93 2.01 -10.45
CA ALA A 166 6.25 2.64 -10.41
C ALA A 166 7.19 2.01 -9.36
N PHE A 167 6.63 1.43 -8.30
CA PHE A 167 7.37 0.73 -7.26
C PHE A 167 6.88 -0.72 -7.11
N GLY A 168 7.78 -1.66 -6.85
CA GLY A 168 7.38 -2.95 -6.26
C GLY A 168 6.81 -2.76 -4.84
N GLU A 169 6.05 -3.74 -4.34
CA GLU A 169 5.47 -3.73 -2.98
C GLU A 169 6.50 -3.34 -1.90
N ALA A 170 7.65 -4.02 -1.87
CA ALA A 170 8.68 -3.78 -0.87
C ALA A 170 9.30 -2.37 -0.95
N ALA A 171 9.38 -1.80 -2.15
CA ALA A 171 9.87 -0.43 -2.35
C ALA A 171 8.84 0.59 -1.87
N PHE A 172 7.57 0.40 -2.22
CA PHE A 172 6.48 1.25 -1.72
C PHE A 172 6.35 1.17 -0.19
N ASP A 173 6.40 -0.03 0.40
CA ASP A 173 6.36 -0.21 1.85
C ASP A 173 7.50 0.56 2.55
N GLN A 174 8.68 0.62 1.94
CA GLN A 174 9.81 1.38 2.46
C GLN A 174 9.56 2.90 2.45
N ILE A 175 8.89 3.41 1.41
CA ILE A 175 8.46 4.81 1.33
C ILE A 175 7.38 5.07 2.38
N PHE A 176 6.32 4.26 2.37
CA PHE A 176 5.13 4.47 3.21
C PHE A 176 5.40 4.26 4.71
N ALA A 177 6.36 3.41 5.08
CA ALA A 177 6.84 3.31 6.47
C ALA A 177 7.35 4.65 7.05
N ARG A 178 7.75 5.60 6.19
CA ARG A 178 8.15 6.97 6.56
C ARG A 178 7.00 7.96 6.44
N ARG A 179 5.74 7.51 6.56
CA ARG A 179 4.52 8.32 6.38
C ARG A 179 4.54 9.66 7.12
N ARG A 180 5.11 9.72 8.33
CA ARG A 180 5.10 10.94 9.16
C ARG A 180 6.11 12.01 8.70
N SER A 181 7.11 11.64 7.91
CA SER A 181 8.17 12.55 7.49
C SER A 181 8.20 12.77 5.99
N LEU A 182 8.10 11.70 5.19
CA LEU A 182 8.21 11.78 3.73
C LEU A 182 7.05 11.05 3.04
N GLY A 183 6.79 9.80 3.43
CA GLY A 183 5.88 8.89 2.74
C GLY A 183 4.39 9.24 2.85
N GLY A 184 4.04 10.36 3.50
CA GLY A 184 2.69 10.91 3.54
C GLY A 184 2.46 12.05 2.55
N SER A 185 3.53 12.61 1.97
CA SER A 185 3.48 13.69 0.98
C SER A 185 3.09 13.14 -0.38
N ARG A 186 1.98 13.63 -0.95
CA ARG A 186 1.55 13.22 -2.30
C ARG A 186 2.51 13.76 -3.35
N ALA A 187 2.94 15.01 -3.19
CA ALA A 187 3.87 15.66 -4.11
C ALA A 187 5.18 14.87 -4.20
N LEU A 188 5.81 14.59 -3.05
CA LEU A 188 7.10 13.90 -3.01
C LEU A 188 7.00 12.46 -3.49
N VAL A 189 5.98 11.71 -3.07
CA VAL A 189 5.80 10.30 -3.48
C VAL A 189 5.57 10.19 -4.99
N ARG A 190 4.85 11.15 -5.60
CA ARG A 190 4.66 11.19 -7.06
C ARG A 190 5.94 11.59 -7.78
N ALA A 191 6.66 12.61 -7.32
CA ALA A 191 7.94 13.00 -7.93
C ALA A 191 8.96 11.85 -7.88
N LEU A 192 8.98 11.10 -6.77
CA LEU A 192 9.72 9.85 -6.65
C LEU A 192 9.24 8.81 -7.67
N ALA A 193 7.94 8.57 -7.78
CA ALA A 193 7.36 7.59 -8.71
C ALA A 193 7.62 7.92 -10.18
N GLU A 194 7.63 9.20 -10.56
CA GLU A 194 7.93 9.63 -11.92
C GLU A 194 9.42 9.47 -12.25
N THR A 195 10.30 9.68 -11.26
CA THR A 195 11.74 9.59 -11.45
C THR A 195 12.22 8.14 -11.41
N TRP A 196 11.66 7.32 -10.52
CA TRP A 196 12.16 6.00 -10.16
C TRP A 196 12.36 5.03 -11.34
N PRO A 197 11.44 4.90 -12.31
CA PRO A 197 11.60 3.99 -13.44
C PRO A 197 12.82 4.33 -14.31
N ASN A 198 13.21 5.61 -14.37
CA ASN A 198 14.25 6.12 -15.27
C ASN A 198 15.66 6.12 -14.66
N ILE A 199 15.82 5.70 -13.39
CA ILE A 199 17.11 5.75 -12.71
C ILE A 199 18.07 4.70 -13.28
N GLU A 200 19.27 5.07 -13.71
CA GLU A 200 20.29 4.07 -14.06
C GLU A 200 20.87 3.47 -12.77
N ARG A 201 20.64 2.17 -12.56
CA ARG A 201 20.98 1.51 -11.29
C ARG A 201 22.45 1.13 -11.18
N GLY A 202 23.18 1.03 -12.29
CA GLY A 202 24.62 0.71 -12.29
C GLY A 202 25.01 -0.59 -11.54
N GLY A 203 24.08 -1.55 -11.39
CA GLY A 203 24.28 -2.78 -10.62
C GLY A 203 23.99 -2.67 -9.12
N VAL A 204 23.59 -1.49 -8.62
CA VAL A 204 23.16 -1.28 -7.24
C VAL A 204 21.79 -1.92 -6.99
N ASN A 205 21.63 -2.53 -5.82
CA ASN A 205 20.35 -3.10 -5.41
C ASN A 205 19.29 -2.01 -5.17
N ASP A 206 18.13 -2.10 -5.84
CA ASP A 206 17.00 -1.16 -5.72
C ASP A 206 16.62 -0.80 -4.28
N ARG A 207 16.62 -1.80 -3.39
CA ARG A 207 16.24 -1.59 -1.99
C ARG A 207 17.28 -0.75 -1.25
N GLN A 208 18.56 -0.95 -1.55
CA GLN A 208 19.65 -0.16 -0.99
C GLN A 208 19.64 1.26 -1.56
N LEU A 209 19.50 1.38 -2.88
CA LEU A 209 19.38 2.64 -3.59
C LEU A 209 18.26 3.49 -3.01
N LEU A 210 17.04 2.95 -2.94
CA LEU A 210 15.87 3.65 -2.40
C LEU A 210 16.08 4.04 -0.93
N ARG A 211 16.81 3.22 -0.16
CA ARG A 211 17.05 3.51 1.25
C ARG A 211 17.93 4.73 1.42
N ASP A 212 18.96 4.83 0.60
CA ASP A 212 19.88 5.95 0.64
C ASP A 212 19.23 7.24 0.11
N VAL A 213 18.50 7.16 -1.01
CA VAL A 213 17.70 8.28 -1.54
C VAL A 213 16.74 8.82 -0.48
N LEU A 214 15.97 7.95 0.18
CA LEU A 214 15.04 8.37 1.24
C LEU A 214 15.75 8.95 2.47
N LYS A 215 16.98 8.53 2.78
CA LYS A 215 17.77 9.15 3.86
C LYS A 215 18.22 10.55 3.48
N ARG A 216 18.65 10.77 2.24
CA ARG A 216 19.05 12.08 1.73
C ARG A 216 17.87 13.04 1.72
N LEU A 217 16.74 12.62 1.17
CA LEU A 217 15.50 13.41 1.20
C LEU A 217 15.05 13.73 2.63
N LEU A 218 15.20 12.80 3.58
CA LEU A 218 14.89 13.05 4.99
C LEU A 218 15.83 14.09 5.62
N ARG A 219 17.10 14.12 5.21
CA ARG A 219 18.05 15.14 5.66
C ARG A 219 17.69 16.50 5.07
N THR A 220 17.35 16.54 3.79
CA THR A 220 16.93 17.77 3.10
C THR A 220 15.62 18.31 3.65
N SER A 221 14.68 17.45 4.05
CA SER A 221 13.37 17.87 4.61
C SER A 221 13.48 18.64 5.93
N VAL A 222 14.65 18.66 6.58
CA VAL A 222 14.87 19.46 7.79
C VAL A 222 14.97 20.96 7.47
N ILE A 223 15.38 21.29 6.24
CA ILE A 223 15.62 22.68 5.79
C ILE A 223 14.73 23.07 4.59
N VAL A 224 14.14 22.10 3.88
CA VAL A 224 13.24 22.31 2.75
C VAL A 224 11.86 21.76 3.06
N GLU A 225 10.84 22.59 2.87
CA GLU A 225 9.43 22.17 2.90
C GLU A 225 9.01 21.69 1.50
N PHE A 226 9.01 20.37 1.28
CA PHE A 226 8.72 19.79 -0.04
C PHE A 226 7.32 20.10 -0.56
N GLU A 227 6.32 20.30 0.32
CA GLU A 227 4.95 20.66 -0.09
C GLU A 227 4.84 22.12 -0.59
N ALA A 228 5.86 22.95 -0.33
CA ALA A 228 5.90 24.34 -0.79
C ALA A 228 6.62 24.52 -2.13
N LEU A 229 7.33 23.48 -2.61
CA LEU A 229 8.04 23.51 -3.89
C LEU A 229 7.08 23.36 -5.06
N ASP A 230 7.45 23.94 -6.20
CA ASP A 230 6.80 23.59 -7.45
C ASP A 230 7.20 22.19 -7.95
N GLU A 231 6.50 21.70 -8.97
CA GLU A 231 6.70 20.36 -9.49
C GLU A 231 8.11 20.14 -10.07
N ASP A 232 8.70 21.16 -10.68
CA ASP A 232 10.02 21.08 -11.30
C ASP A 232 11.13 21.15 -10.26
N GLU A 233 10.98 21.99 -9.23
CA GLU A 233 11.85 22.04 -8.06
C GLU A 233 11.86 20.72 -7.32
N LEU A 234 10.68 20.14 -7.07
CA LEU A 234 10.57 18.87 -6.38
C LEU A 234 11.22 17.72 -7.18
N ARG A 235 11.03 17.69 -8.50
CA ARG A 235 11.73 16.75 -9.39
C ARG A 235 13.24 16.94 -9.33
N ARG A 236 13.73 18.19 -9.33
CA ARG A 236 15.17 18.47 -9.18
C ARG A 236 15.72 17.94 -7.85
N GLN A 237 15.02 18.18 -6.74
CA GLN A 237 15.41 17.67 -5.42
C GLN A 237 15.48 16.13 -5.39
N VAL A 238 14.51 15.45 -6.00
CA VAL A 238 14.51 13.99 -6.12
C VAL A 238 15.66 13.51 -7.01
N ALA A 239 15.86 14.12 -8.18
CA ALA A 239 16.91 13.75 -9.12
C ALA A 239 18.33 13.95 -8.54
N GLU A 240 18.54 15.05 -7.81
CA GLU A 240 19.79 15.33 -7.10
C GLU A 240 20.07 14.25 -6.04
N ALA A 241 19.08 13.93 -5.20
CA ALA A 241 19.22 12.88 -4.20
C ALA A 241 19.54 11.51 -4.83
N VAL A 242 18.95 11.19 -5.99
CA VAL A 242 19.25 9.98 -6.75
C VAL A 242 20.68 9.98 -7.29
N ALA A 243 21.09 11.07 -7.96
CA ALA A 243 22.41 11.18 -8.57
C ALA A 243 23.53 11.06 -7.51
N GLU A 244 23.38 11.73 -6.37
CA GLU A 244 24.32 11.62 -5.26
C GLU A 244 24.40 10.19 -4.70
N THR A 245 23.25 9.51 -4.58
CA THR A 245 23.24 8.11 -4.11
C THR A 245 23.96 7.21 -5.11
N VAL A 246 23.70 7.34 -6.41
CA VAL A 246 24.33 6.51 -7.45
C VAL A 246 25.84 6.71 -7.44
N ALA A 247 26.31 7.96 -7.34
CA ALA A 247 27.74 8.26 -7.26
C ALA A 247 28.42 7.56 -6.07
N VAL A 248 27.85 7.69 -4.87
CA VAL A 248 28.41 7.08 -3.65
C VAL A 248 28.39 5.56 -3.70
N LEU A 249 27.28 4.95 -4.15
CA LEU A 249 27.16 3.49 -4.17
C LEU A 249 27.99 2.84 -5.30
N ALA A 250 28.32 3.58 -6.36
CA ALA A 250 29.24 3.12 -7.39
C ALA A 250 30.71 3.10 -6.90
N GLU A 251 31.10 4.06 -6.05
CA GLU A 251 32.43 4.10 -5.43
C GLU A 251 32.66 2.97 -4.42
N ASP A 252 31.60 2.56 -3.70
CA ASP A 252 31.63 1.47 -2.71
C ASP A 252 31.54 0.05 -3.32
N ALA A 253 31.35 -0.08 -4.64
CA ALA A 253 31.26 -1.38 -5.31
C ALA A 253 32.65 -2.05 -5.39
N PRO A 254 32.84 -3.30 -4.91
CA PRO A 254 34.12 -3.98 -5.03
C PRO A 254 34.50 -4.11 -6.51
N PRO A 255 35.78 -3.89 -6.88
CA PRO A 255 36.21 -3.98 -8.27
C PRO A 255 35.85 -5.37 -8.79
N SER A 256 35.06 -5.41 -9.87
CA SER A 256 34.66 -6.65 -10.53
C SER A 256 35.90 -7.49 -10.78
N GLY A 257 36.04 -8.59 -10.02
CA GLY A 257 37.20 -9.46 -10.06
C GLY A 257 37.45 -9.91 -11.49
N ARG A 258 38.69 -9.72 -11.96
CA ARG A 258 39.17 -10.27 -13.24
C ARG A 258 38.81 -11.76 -13.24
N ARG A 259 37.90 -12.17 -14.13
CA ARG A 259 37.75 -13.58 -14.49
C ARG A 259 39.10 -14.04 -15.00
N HIS A 260 39.81 -14.86 -14.23
CA HIS A 260 40.96 -15.59 -14.72
C HIS A 260 40.46 -16.44 -15.90
N ALA A 261 40.78 -15.99 -17.10
CA ALA A 261 40.93 -16.88 -18.23
C ALA A 261 42.14 -17.76 -17.88
N GLN A 262 41.88 -18.98 -17.40
CA GLN A 262 42.84 -20.06 -17.51
C GLN A 262 42.48 -20.81 -18.79
N ASN A 263 43.17 -20.44 -19.87
CA ASN A 263 43.65 -21.43 -20.82
C ASN A 263 44.77 -22.18 -20.09
N ASP A 264 44.61 -23.49 -19.93
CA ASP A 264 45.54 -24.52 -20.41
C ASP A 264 44.92 -25.91 -20.14
#